data_AF-A0A9E3DME0-F1
#
_entry.id   AF-A0A9E3DME0-F1
#
_cell.length_a   1.000
_cell.length_b   1.000
_cell.length_c   1.000
_cell.angle_alpha   90.00
_cell.angle_beta   90.00
_cell.angle_gamma   90.00
#
_symmetry.space_group_name_H-M   'P 1'
#
loop_
_entity.id
_entity.type
_entity.pdbx_description
1 polymer ?
#
loop_
_entity_poly.entity_id
_entity_poly.type
_entity_poly.pdbx_seq_one_letter_code
_entity_poly.pdbx_strand_id
1 'polypeptide(L)'
;MSTTPAVHDAAAVTAEIMGLERDYLLQNYARYPVVLHRGRGCHLYDLQGKRYLDLISGIGVNALGYAHPRMVSVIREQAGLLLHTSNLYYHEYQGRLAERLAKLSGLQRTFFCNSGTEAMEGAIKMIRAHGTKIAADKHEIVSLDNSFHGRTIGSLSITGQP
;
A
#
# COMPACT_ATOMS: atom_id res chain seq x y z
N MET A 1 22.53 4.36 -16.93
CA MET A 1 22.62 3.47 -18.11
C MET A 1 22.06 2.13 -17.68
N SER A 2 20.85 1.78 -18.13
CA SER A 2 20.17 0.53 -17.75
C SER A 2 20.42 -0.47 -18.87
N THR A 3 21.32 -1.43 -18.66
CA THR A 3 21.52 -2.54 -19.58
C THR A 3 20.35 -3.50 -19.42
N THR A 4 19.44 -3.50 -20.39
CA THR A 4 18.46 -4.58 -20.54
C THR A 4 19.23 -5.88 -20.81
N PRO A 5 19.02 -6.96 -20.04
CA PRO A 5 19.69 -8.23 -20.31
C PRO A 5 19.41 -8.71 -21.73
N ALA A 6 20.36 -9.42 -22.35
CA ALA A 6 20.13 -10.05 -23.64
C ALA A 6 18.96 -11.05 -23.53
N VAL A 7 18.15 -11.20 -24.58
CA VAL A 7 16.87 -11.94 -24.55
C VAL A 7 16.99 -13.39 -24.05
N HIS A 8 18.12 -14.07 -24.31
CA HIS A 8 18.39 -15.43 -23.83
C HIS A 8 18.61 -15.53 -22.32
N ASP A 9 19.01 -14.44 -21.68
CA ASP A 9 19.26 -14.35 -20.24
C ASP A 9 17.96 -14.12 -19.46
N ALA A 10 17.02 -13.39 -20.04
CA ALA A 10 15.81 -12.93 -19.35
C ALA A 10 14.88 -14.07 -18.86
N ALA A 11 14.81 -15.20 -19.57
CA ALA A 11 14.02 -16.36 -19.15
C ALA A 11 14.70 -17.13 -18.01
N ALA A 12 16.04 -17.27 -18.05
CA ALA A 12 16.82 -17.88 -16.97
C ALA A 12 16.71 -17.04 -15.68
N VAL A 13 16.87 -15.73 -15.79
CA VAL A 13 16.69 -14.78 -14.68
C VAL A 13 15.26 -14.84 -14.12
N THR A 14 14.25 -14.96 -14.97
CA THR A 14 12.86 -15.12 -14.52
C THR A 14 12.69 -16.38 -13.66
N ALA A 15 13.21 -17.52 -14.13
CA ALA A 15 13.15 -18.79 -13.41
C ALA A 15 13.92 -18.76 -12.09
N GLU A 16 15.09 -18.11 -12.09
CA GLU A 16 15.91 -17.88 -10.89
C GLU A 16 15.14 -17.07 -9.84
N ILE A 17 14.60 -15.90 -10.20
CA ILE A 17 13.83 -15.04 -9.29
C ILE A 17 12.64 -15.79 -8.70
N MET A 18 11.86 -16.47 -9.55
CA MET A 18 10.72 -17.27 -9.09
C MET A 18 11.15 -18.43 -8.19
N GLY A 19 12.33 -19.00 -8.42
CA GLY A 19 12.91 -20.02 -7.56
C GLY A 19 13.26 -19.49 -6.18
N LEU A 20 13.97 -18.35 -6.12
CA LEU A 20 14.30 -17.68 -4.86
C LEU A 20 13.04 -17.33 -4.06
N GLU A 21 12.01 -16.77 -4.70
CA GLU A 21 10.76 -16.45 -3.99
C GLU A 21 10.04 -17.69 -3.47
N ARG A 22 10.06 -18.80 -4.22
CA ARG A 22 9.48 -20.06 -3.75
C ARG A 22 10.21 -20.60 -2.53
N ASP A 23 11.54 -20.52 -2.53
CA ASP A 23 12.38 -21.16 -1.52
C ASP A 23 12.51 -20.30 -0.24
N TYR A 24 12.43 -18.97 -0.37
CA TYR A 24 12.70 -18.03 0.73
C TYR A 24 11.52 -17.17 1.19
N LEU A 25 10.38 -17.14 0.48
CA LEU A 25 9.18 -16.43 0.94
C LEU A 25 8.10 -17.40 1.42
N LEU A 26 7.28 -16.92 2.36
CA LEU A 26 6.03 -17.60 2.70
C LEU A 26 5.11 -17.63 1.47
N GLN A 27 4.56 -18.81 1.18
CA GLN A 27 3.71 -19.05 0.01
C GLN A 27 2.25 -18.66 0.28
N ASN A 28 2.03 -17.42 0.68
CA ASN A 28 0.71 -16.87 1.04
C ASN A 28 0.02 -16.08 -0.09
N TYR A 29 0.58 -16.10 -1.31
CA TYR A 29 0.02 -15.48 -2.50
C TYR A 29 0.11 -16.43 -3.71
N ALA A 30 -0.98 -16.54 -4.46
CA ALA A 30 -0.98 -17.16 -5.79
C ALA A 30 -0.48 -16.13 -6.82
N ARG A 31 0.81 -16.20 -7.17
CA ARG A 31 1.45 -15.24 -8.09
C ARG A 31 1.28 -15.68 -9.54
N TYR A 32 1.04 -14.72 -10.43
CA TYR A 32 1.13 -14.95 -11.87
C TYR A 32 2.62 -15.02 -12.28
N PRO A 33 3.05 -15.97 -13.13
CA PRO A 33 4.47 -16.23 -13.41
C PRO A 33 5.05 -15.20 -14.40
N VAL A 34 5.12 -13.94 -13.98
CA VAL A 34 5.69 -12.83 -14.74
C VAL A 34 6.59 -12.00 -13.84
N VAL A 35 7.80 -11.68 -14.32
CA VAL A 35 8.71 -10.75 -13.64
C VAL A 35 8.66 -9.40 -14.33
N LEU A 36 8.11 -8.42 -13.62
CA LEU A 36 8.00 -7.03 -14.09
C LEU A 36 9.24 -6.26 -13.68
N HIS A 37 9.89 -5.59 -14.64
CA HIS A 37 11.13 -4.83 -14.38
C HIS A 37 10.93 -3.32 -14.43
N ARG A 38 9.97 -2.83 -15.21
CA ARG A 38 9.74 -1.40 -15.40
C ARG A 38 8.26 -1.07 -15.50
N GLY A 39 7.87 0.10 -15.00
CA GLY A 39 6.55 0.68 -15.23
C GLY A 39 6.64 2.15 -15.68
N ARG A 40 5.67 2.61 -16.47
CA ARG A 40 5.48 4.02 -16.83
C ARG A 40 4.02 4.30 -17.15
N GLY A 41 3.40 5.25 -16.45
CA GLY A 41 1.97 5.52 -16.60
C GLY A 41 1.16 4.27 -16.26
N CYS A 42 0.22 3.88 -17.12
CA CYS A 42 -0.57 2.64 -16.96
C CYS A 42 0.09 1.38 -17.55
N HIS A 43 1.37 1.44 -17.95
CA HIS A 43 2.03 0.31 -18.59
C HIS A 43 3.14 -0.29 -17.73
N LEU A 44 3.25 -1.61 -17.80
CA LEU A 44 4.31 -2.42 -17.21
C LEU A 44 5.11 -3.13 -18.32
N TYR A 45 6.34 -3.50 -18.01
CA TYR A 45 7.26 -4.16 -18.93
C TYR A 45 7.97 -5.29 -18.19
N ASP A 46 7.97 -6.48 -18.77
CA ASP A 46 8.77 -7.60 -18.24
C ASP A 46 10.25 -7.53 -18.67
N LEU A 47 11.03 -8.52 -18.24
CA LEU A 47 12.46 -8.62 -18.55
C LEU A 47 12.74 -8.83 -20.05
N GLN A 48 11.79 -9.35 -20.81
CA GLN A 48 11.90 -9.48 -22.27
C GLN A 48 11.44 -8.21 -23.01
N GLY A 49 11.01 -7.18 -22.28
CA GLY A 49 10.52 -5.93 -22.83
C GLY A 49 9.07 -5.98 -23.33
N LYS A 50 8.35 -7.09 -23.11
CA LYS A 50 6.93 -7.17 -23.47
C LYS A 50 6.16 -6.20 -22.60
N ARG A 51 5.30 -5.41 -23.26
CA ARG A 51 4.49 -4.36 -22.63
C ARG A 51 3.12 -4.93 -22.24
N TYR A 52 2.70 -4.60 -21.02
CA TYR A 52 1.40 -4.92 -20.47
C TYR A 52 0.64 -3.63 -20.17
N LEU A 53 -0.64 -3.57 -20.55
CA LEU A 53 -1.56 -2.57 -20.01
C LEU A 53 -2.01 -3.06 -18.64
N ASP A 54 -1.75 -2.28 -17.60
CA ASP A 54 -2.14 -2.65 -16.23
C ASP A 54 -3.56 -2.21 -15.93
N LEU A 55 -4.47 -3.18 -15.80
CA LEU A 55 -5.86 -2.98 -15.38
C LEU A 55 -6.09 -3.39 -13.91
N ILE A 56 -5.04 -3.82 -13.21
CA ILE A 56 -5.07 -4.18 -11.79
C ILE A 56 -4.63 -2.98 -10.94
N SER A 57 -3.72 -2.13 -11.45
CA SER A 57 -3.19 -0.93 -10.78
C SER A 57 -2.59 -1.21 -9.41
N GLY A 58 -1.97 -2.39 -9.23
CA GLY A 58 -1.48 -2.83 -7.93
C GLY A 58 -2.60 -2.97 -6.89
N ILE A 59 -3.77 -3.47 -7.30
CA ILE A 59 -4.99 -3.57 -6.47
C ILE A 59 -5.47 -2.16 -6.06
N GLY A 60 -5.60 -1.27 -7.06
CA GLY A 60 -6.11 0.09 -6.86
C GLY A 60 -5.13 1.10 -6.24
N VAL A 61 -3.84 0.74 -6.08
CA VAL A 61 -2.83 1.58 -5.44
C VAL A 61 -2.24 2.62 -6.39
N ASN A 62 -1.93 2.23 -7.63
CA ASN A 62 -1.15 3.04 -8.58
C ASN A 62 -2.02 4.04 -9.35
N ALA A 63 -2.82 4.85 -8.63
CA ALA A 63 -3.78 5.78 -9.22
C ALA A 63 -3.15 6.86 -10.15
N LEU A 64 -1.90 7.25 -9.90
CA LEU A 64 -1.13 8.18 -10.75
C LEU A 64 -0.27 7.46 -11.80
N GLY A 65 -0.38 6.14 -11.90
CA GLY A 65 0.47 5.29 -12.70
C GLY A 65 1.87 5.09 -12.13
N TYR A 66 2.63 4.23 -12.79
CA TYR A 66 4.01 3.89 -12.44
C TYR A 66 4.97 5.02 -12.82
N ALA A 67 5.96 5.26 -11.95
CA ALA A 67 7.05 6.22 -12.15
C ALA A 67 6.58 7.64 -12.52
N HIS A 68 5.53 8.13 -11.87
CA HIS A 68 5.04 9.50 -12.07
C HIS A 68 6.17 10.52 -11.80
N PRO A 69 6.59 11.37 -12.77
CA PRO A 69 7.81 12.17 -12.67
C PRO A 69 7.89 13.04 -11.42
N ARG A 70 6.77 13.68 -11.05
CA ARG A 70 6.71 14.51 -9.84
C ARG A 70 6.90 13.70 -8.55
N MET A 71 6.33 12.49 -8.46
CA MET A 71 6.49 11.64 -7.27
C MET A 71 7.94 11.20 -7.13
N VAL A 72 8.54 10.74 -8.23
CA VAL A 72 9.95 10.33 -8.25
C VAL A 72 10.87 11.48 -7.82
N SER A 73 10.65 12.69 -8.34
CA SER A 73 11.45 13.87 -7.96
C SER A 73 11.34 14.18 -6.46
N VAL A 74 10.12 14.30 -5.94
CA VAL A 74 9.88 14.67 -4.53
C VAL A 74 10.43 13.61 -3.57
N ILE A 75 10.24 12.32 -3.88
CA ILE A 75 10.79 11.23 -3.05
C ILE A 75 12.32 11.30 -3.01
N ARG A 76 12.98 11.49 -4.16
CA ARG A 76 14.45 11.55 -4.23
C ARG A 76 15.00 12.75 -3.45
N GLU A 77 14.36 13.90 -3.59
CA GLU A 77 14.74 15.11 -2.87
C GLU A 77 14.57 14.92 -1.36
N GLN A 78 13.37 14.51 -0.92
CA GLN A 78 13.08 14.34 0.50
C GLN A 78 13.94 13.27 1.17
N ALA A 79 14.26 12.19 0.45
CA ALA A 79 15.15 11.14 0.94
C ALA A 79 16.58 11.63 1.21
N GLY A 80 17.04 12.66 0.48
CA GLY A 80 18.32 13.33 0.75
C GLY A 80 18.31 14.29 1.93
N LEU A 81 17.13 14.57 2.50
CA LEU A 81 16.95 15.49 3.63
C LEU A 81 16.57 14.74 4.90
N LEU A 82 15.32 14.24 4.98
CA LEU A 82 14.79 13.56 6.17
C LEU A 82 13.72 12.52 5.77
N LEU A 83 13.90 11.28 6.21
CA LEU A 83 12.96 10.17 5.97
C LEU A 83 12.04 9.88 7.16
N HIS A 84 12.54 9.97 8.39
CA HIS A 84 11.77 9.62 9.58
C HIS A 84 12.25 10.40 10.81
N THR A 85 11.31 11.02 11.52
CA THR A 85 11.58 11.80 12.73
C THR A 85 10.68 11.38 13.90
N SER A 86 9.98 10.25 13.81
CA SER A 86 8.86 9.89 14.70
C SER A 86 7.76 10.96 14.76
N ASN A 87 6.76 10.77 15.63
CA ASN A 87 5.74 11.79 15.91
C ASN A 87 6.16 12.79 17.00
N LEU A 88 7.40 12.70 17.53
CA LEU A 88 7.89 13.59 18.59
C LEU A 88 8.33 14.96 18.08
N TYR A 89 8.65 15.08 16.79
CA TYR A 89 9.14 16.33 16.18
C TYR A 89 8.24 16.75 15.02
N TYR A 90 8.22 18.05 14.75
CA TYR A 90 7.49 18.61 13.61
C TYR A 90 8.33 18.54 12.33
N HIS A 91 7.64 18.42 11.19
CA HIS A 91 8.20 18.63 9.87
C HIS A 91 7.16 19.28 8.96
N GLU A 92 7.60 19.85 7.84
CA GLU A 92 6.78 20.79 7.06
C GLU A 92 5.57 20.16 6.34
N TYR A 93 5.56 18.84 6.12
CA TYR A 93 4.57 18.18 5.25
C TYR A 93 3.32 17.68 5.99
N GLN A 94 3.47 17.13 7.21
CA GLN A 94 2.37 16.42 7.88
C GLN A 94 1.18 17.35 8.20
N GLY A 95 1.44 18.54 8.72
CA GLY A 95 0.38 19.52 9.01
C GLY A 95 -0.34 20.00 7.76
N ARG A 96 0.39 20.33 6.69
CA ARG A 96 -0.17 20.78 5.40
C ARG A 96 -1.01 19.68 4.74
N LEU A 97 -0.57 18.43 4.79
CA LEU A 97 -1.34 17.29 4.28
C LEU A 97 -2.59 17.03 5.12
N ALA A 98 -2.48 17.09 6.45
CA ALA A 98 -3.61 16.90 7.36
C ALA A 98 -4.73 17.93 7.12
N GLU A 99 -4.36 19.21 6.95
CA GLU A 99 -5.30 20.27 6.62
C GLU A 99 -6.04 19.99 5.30
N ARG A 100 -5.28 19.62 4.25
CA ARG A 100 -5.86 19.33 2.94
C ARG A 100 -6.83 18.15 3.00
N LEU A 101 -6.49 17.08 3.70
CA LEU A 101 -7.35 15.90 3.84
C LEU A 101 -8.60 16.18 4.67
N ALA A 102 -8.47 16.92 5.77
CA ALA A 102 -9.61 17.33 6.60
C ALA A 102 -10.61 18.18 5.80
N LYS A 103 -10.11 19.18 5.06
CA LYS A 103 -10.94 20.04 4.20
C LYS A 103 -11.64 19.26 3.08
N LEU A 104 -10.93 18.34 2.41
CA LEU A 104 -11.50 17.54 1.32
C LEU A 104 -12.56 16.53 1.79
N SER A 105 -12.37 15.95 2.99
CA SER A 105 -13.29 14.95 3.54
C SER A 105 -14.48 15.55 4.29
N GLY A 106 -14.41 16.82 4.69
CA GLY A 106 -15.38 17.44 5.59
C GLY A 106 -15.23 17.03 7.06
N LEU A 107 -14.16 16.29 7.41
CA LEU A 107 -13.87 15.85 8.77
C LEU A 107 -12.98 16.85 9.51
N GLN A 108 -12.99 16.79 10.85
CA GLN A 108 -12.24 17.74 11.69
C GLN A 108 -10.74 17.43 11.78
N ARG A 109 -10.33 16.16 11.72
CA ARG A 109 -8.95 15.72 11.97
C ARG A 109 -8.58 14.52 11.10
N THR A 110 -7.28 14.37 10.86
CA THR A 110 -6.69 13.25 10.10
C THR A 110 -5.73 12.48 11.02
N PHE A 111 -5.72 11.15 10.89
CA PHE A 111 -4.72 10.25 11.50
C PHE A 111 -3.91 9.58 10.39
N PHE A 112 -2.59 9.58 10.50
CA PHE A 112 -1.70 8.94 9.53
C PHE A 112 -1.21 7.59 10.04
N CYS A 113 -1.20 6.60 9.15
CA CYS A 113 -0.65 5.26 9.34
C CYS A 113 -0.11 4.76 7.99
N ASN A 114 0.45 3.55 7.96
CA ASN A 114 1.22 3.07 6.81
C ASN A 114 0.40 2.16 5.89
N SER A 115 -0.71 1.60 6.40
CA SER A 115 -1.50 0.61 5.70
C SER A 115 -2.99 0.76 5.98
N GLY A 116 -3.83 0.24 5.08
CA GLY A 116 -5.29 0.20 5.30
C GLY A 116 -5.69 -0.59 6.55
N THR A 117 -4.98 -1.66 6.88
CA THR A 117 -5.26 -2.46 8.09
C THR A 117 -4.97 -1.68 9.37
N GLU A 118 -3.91 -0.85 9.43
CA GLU A 118 -3.64 0.02 10.58
C GLU A 118 -4.67 1.16 10.70
N ALA A 119 -5.15 1.70 9.57
CA ALA A 119 -6.24 2.68 9.58
C ALA A 119 -7.49 2.08 10.22
N MET A 120 -7.80 0.82 9.88
CA MET A 120 -8.93 0.10 10.44
C MET A 120 -8.74 -0.24 11.93
N GLU A 121 -7.56 -0.72 12.35
CA GLU A 121 -7.25 -0.93 13.78
C GLU A 121 -7.41 0.38 14.57
N GLY A 122 -6.95 1.49 14.01
CA GLY A 122 -7.16 2.83 14.56
C GLY A 122 -8.64 3.16 14.72
N ALA A 123 -9.44 2.91 13.68
CA ALA A 123 -10.89 3.13 13.71
C ALA A 123 -11.59 2.26 14.76
N ILE A 124 -11.31 0.96 14.81
CA ILE A 124 -11.85 0.03 15.82
C ILE A 124 -11.54 0.52 17.23
N LYS A 125 -10.29 0.93 17.48
CA LYS A 125 -9.87 1.47 18.79
C LYS A 125 -10.62 2.74 19.15
N MET A 126 -10.75 3.68 18.20
CA MET A 126 -11.45 4.95 18.44
C MET A 126 -12.95 4.75 18.69
N ILE A 127 -13.63 3.90 17.91
CA ILE A 127 -15.05 3.63 18.06
C ILE A 127 -15.30 2.91 19.40
N ARG A 128 -14.51 1.90 19.76
CA ARG A 128 -14.64 1.23 21.07
C ARG A 128 -14.40 2.18 22.24
N ALA A 129 -13.34 2.99 22.19
CA ALA A 129 -13.04 3.97 23.24
C ALA A 129 -14.12 5.07 23.37
N HIS A 130 -14.79 5.41 22.28
CA HIS A 130 -15.94 6.31 22.32
C HIS A 130 -17.20 5.62 22.85
N GLY A 131 -17.48 4.39 22.40
CA GLY A 131 -18.61 3.58 22.82
C GLY A 131 -18.62 3.32 24.33
N THR A 132 -17.48 2.94 24.90
CA THR A 132 -17.36 2.67 26.35
C THR A 132 -17.59 3.90 27.23
N LYS A 133 -17.40 5.12 26.70
CA LYS A 133 -17.78 6.37 27.39
C LYS A 133 -19.29 6.61 27.41
N ILE A 134 -20.03 5.99 26.48
CA ILE A 134 -21.49 6.07 26.42
C ILE A 134 -22.11 4.98 27.30
N ALA A 135 -21.68 3.73 27.16
CA ALA A 135 -22.08 2.61 28.00
C ALA A 135 -21.01 1.50 27.96
N ALA A 136 -20.82 0.79 29.08
CA ALA A 136 -19.76 -0.21 29.21
C ALA A 136 -19.89 -1.38 28.20
N ASP A 137 -21.11 -1.70 27.80
CA ASP A 137 -21.48 -2.75 26.85
C ASP A 137 -21.57 -2.27 25.40
N LYS A 138 -21.37 -0.97 25.12
CA LYS A 138 -21.44 -0.42 23.75
C LYS A 138 -20.15 -0.64 22.96
N HIS A 139 -19.92 -1.88 22.53
CA HIS A 139 -18.71 -2.29 21.81
C HIS A 139 -18.95 -3.13 20.54
N GLU A 140 -20.21 -3.45 20.23
CA GLU A 140 -20.59 -4.20 19.04
C GLU A 140 -20.25 -3.42 17.76
N ILE A 141 -19.72 -4.13 16.76
CA ILE A 141 -19.38 -3.58 15.44
C ILE A 141 -20.10 -4.44 14.40
N VAL A 142 -20.85 -3.77 13.52
CA VAL A 142 -21.54 -4.42 12.39
C VAL A 142 -20.68 -4.25 11.15
N SER A 143 -20.39 -5.35 10.46
CA SER A 143 -19.75 -5.37 9.14
C SER A 143 -20.67 -6.05 8.11
N LEU A 144 -20.28 -5.97 6.84
CA LEU A 144 -21.06 -6.51 5.73
C LEU A 144 -20.45 -7.82 5.22
N ASP A 145 -21.30 -8.74 4.77
CA ASP A 145 -20.85 -9.94 4.07
C ASP A 145 -19.98 -9.57 2.86
N ASN A 146 -18.93 -10.35 2.64
CA ASN A 146 -17.90 -10.14 1.61
C ASN A 146 -17.04 -8.87 1.77
N SER A 147 -17.14 -8.14 2.89
CA SER A 147 -16.26 -7.00 3.16
C SER A 147 -14.81 -7.43 3.37
N PHE A 148 -13.87 -6.52 3.11
CA PHE A 148 -12.44 -6.72 3.41
C PHE A 148 -11.88 -5.50 4.13
N HIS A 149 -11.34 -5.70 5.33
CA HIS A 149 -10.87 -4.60 6.18
C HIS A 149 -9.40 -4.71 6.59
N GLY A 150 -8.72 -5.81 6.24
CA GLY A 150 -7.31 -6.01 6.51
C GLY A 150 -7.01 -7.42 7.01
N ARG A 151 -5.78 -7.62 7.49
CA ARG A 151 -5.28 -8.94 7.90
C ARG A 151 -4.68 -8.98 9.31
N THR A 152 -4.72 -7.87 10.05
CA THR A 152 -4.44 -7.88 11.50
C THR A 152 -5.64 -8.46 12.24
N ILE A 153 -5.44 -9.01 13.45
CA ILE A 153 -6.51 -9.72 14.18
C ILE A 153 -7.77 -8.87 14.37
N GLY A 154 -7.63 -7.57 14.70
CA GLY A 154 -8.77 -6.68 14.85
C GLY A 154 -9.50 -6.43 13.53
N SER A 155 -8.77 -6.02 12.49
CA SER A 155 -9.34 -5.78 11.16
C SER A 155 -9.92 -7.04 10.51
N LEU A 156 -9.31 -8.20 10.76
CA LEU A 156 -9.80 -9.50 10.30
C LEU A 156 -11.09 -9.89 11.04
N SER A 157 -11.22 -9.57 12.33
CA SER A 157 -12.43 -9.88 13.11
C SER A 157 -13.72 -9.21 12.59
N ILE A 158 -13.58 -8.19 11.74
CA ILE A 158 -14.71 -7.50 11.10
C ILE A 158 -14.74 -7.71 9.58
N THR A 159 -13.83 -8.52 9.02
CA THR A 159 -13.79 -8.87 7.59
C THR A 159 -14.84 -9.95 7.31
N GLY A 160 -15.72 -9.71 6.33
CA GLY A 160 -16.82 -10.61 5.97
C GLY A 160 -16.48 -11.63 4.87
N GLN A 161 -15.20 -11.88 4.62
CA GLN A 161 -14.74 -12.92 3.69
C GLN A 161 -14.33 -14.18 4.46
N PRO A 162 -14.61 -15.39 3.91
CA PRO A 162 -14.26 -16.66 4.54
C PRO A 162 -12.75 -16.91 4.64
#